data_AF-X6LDD6-F1
#
_entry.id   AF-X6LDD6-F1
#
_cell.length_a   1.000
_cell.length_b   1.000
_cell.length_c   1.000
_cell.angle_alpha   90.00
_cell.angle_beta   90.00
_cell.angle_gamma   90.00
#
_symmetry.space_group_name_H-M   'P 1'
#
loop_
_entity.id
_entity.type
_entity.pdbx_description
1 polymer ?
#
loop_
_entity_poly.entity_id
_entity_poly.type
_entity_poly.pdbx_seq_one_letter_code
_entity_poly.pdbx_strand_id
1 'polypeptide(L)'
;CIINQIKIIQTQFNRLNLDNWKLINNRLNFLQYLCISTETLDVVIRCYKKNFKEHIGTCADLLCVISVKLNEQQLEDVITLFMDGLVHEDKYDHERCALSIAKIALKLNERQLNKVFKCLMNAFESRKIKICNKCAHALATISSQLGEKQLDNALQRLIHGFPSYFYNNEEQLGDVFQCLINGLSDENESKDNCRKCAQLLGKFSMKWNEKQLND
;
A
#
# COMPACT_ATOMS: atom_id res chain seq x y z
N CYS A 1 24.33 -14.07 20.19
CA CYS A 1 23.10 -14.40 19.43
C CYS A 1 22.58 -13.15 18.72
N ILE A 2 22.15 -13.27 17.46
CA ILE A 2 21.63 -12.16 16.63
C ILE A 2 20.47 -11.43 17.32
N ILE A 3 19.60 -12.17 18.02
CA ILE A 3 18.50 -11.58 18.82
C ILE A 3 19.02 -10.60 19.88
N ASN A 4 20.14 -10.90 20.54
CA ASN A 4 20.73 -9.98 21.53
C ASN A 4 21.27 -8.71 20.86
N GLN A 5 21.83 -8.83 19.65
CA GLN A 5 22.27 -7.65 18.87
C GLN A 5 21.08 -6.77 18.48
N ILE A 6 19.95 -7.36 18.05
CA ILE A 6 18.74 -6.60 17.73
C ILE A 6 18.19 -5.89 18.98
N LYS A 7 18.16 -6.57 20.14
CA LYS A 7 17.75 -5.96 21.41
C LYS A 7 18.66 -4.81 21.85
N ILE A 8 19.96 -4.91 21.59
CA ILE A 8 20.90 -3.81 21.85
C ILE A 8 20.57 -2.63 20.92
N ILE A 9 20.36 -2.87 19.63
CA ILE A 9 19.98 -1.83 18.65
C ILE A 9 18.68 -1.14 19.11
N GLN A 10 17.65 -1.90 19.48
CA GLN A 10 16.40 -1.37 20.04
C GLN A 10 16.63 -0.50 21.28
N THR A 11 17.48 -0.95 22.22
CA THR A 11 17.79 -0.18 23.43
C THR A 11 18.49 1.14 23.10
N GLN A 12 19.39 1.11 22.12
CA GLN A 12 20.09 2.30 21.67
C GLN A 12 19.18 3.27 20.92
N PHE A 13 18.17 2.78 20.17
CA PHE A 13 17.14 3.63 19.57
C PHE A 13 16.40 4.46 20.61
N ASN A 14 15.99 3.84 21.72
CA ASN A 14 15.26 4.52 22.80
C ASN A 14 16.07 5.63 23.49
N ARG A 15 17.39 5.69 23.26
CA ARG A 15 18.30 6.67 23.87
C ARG A 15 18.76 7.73 22.87
N LEU A 16 18.42 7.60 21.59
CA LEU A 16 18.80 8.58 20.58
C LEU A 16 17.84 9.77 20.62
N ASN A 17 18.40 10.98 20.59
CA ASN A 17 17.63 12.19 20.34
C ASN A 17 17.17 12.19 18.87
N LEU A 18 15.95 12.66 18.62
CA LEU A 18 15.32 12.75 17.28
C LEU A 18 16.18 13.54 16.27
N ASP A 19 17.08 14.41 16.75
CA ASP A 19 17.96 15.24 15.94
C ASP A 19 18.98 14.44 15.11
N ASN A 20 19.22 13.16 15.41
CA ASN A 20 20.16 12.31 14.68
C ASN A 20 19.46 11.38 13.67
N TRP A 21 18.62 11.97 12.82
CA TRP A 21 17.84 11.27 11.78
C TRP A 21 18.68 10.32 10.92
N LYS A 22 19.88 10.73 10.50
CA LYS A 22 20.77 9.91 9.65
C LYS A 22 21.20 8.62 10.34
N LEU A 23 21.51 8.69 11.63
CA LEU A 23 21.91 7.51 12.42
C LEU A 23 20.73 6.56 12.64
N ILE A 24 19.55 7.11 12.93
CA ILE A 24 18.31 6.36 13.08
C ILE A 24 18.00 5.61 11.77
N ASN A 25 17.99 6.32 10.64
CA ASN A 25 17.70 5.73 9.32
C ASN A 25 18.68 4.61 8.95
N ASN A 26 19.99 4.82 9.17
CA ASN A 26 21.01 3.79 8.92
C ASN A 26 20.78 2.53 9.77
N ARG A 27 20.40 2.70 11.03
CA ARG A 27 20.12 1.57 11.92
C ARG A 27 18.85 0.82 11.52
N LEU A 28 17.79 1.53 11.14
CA LEU A 28 16.56 0.91 10.63
C LEU A 28 16.86 0.11 9.37
N ASN A 29 17.59 0.70 8.43
CA ASN A 29 18.02 0.01 7.21
C ASN A 29 18.85 -1.26 7.50
N PHE A 30 19.69 -1.25 8.55
CA PHE A 30 20.49 -2.42 8.91
C PHE A 30 19.62 -3.59 9.41
N LEU A 31 18.47 -3.31 10.04
CA LEU A 31 17.60 -4.35 10.61
C LEU A 31 17.05 -5.30 9.55
N GLN A 32 16.84 -4.85 8.31
CA GLN A 32 16.32 -5.71 7.24
C GLN A 32 17.25 -6.89 6.92
N TYR A 33 18.56 -6.73 7.14
CA TYR A 33 19.56 -7.77 6.89
C TYR A 33 19.62 -8.81 8.02
N LEU A 34 19.07 -8.48 9.19
CA LEU A 34 18.98 -9.39 10.33
C LEU A 34 17.74 -10.29 10.26
N CYS A 35 16.86 -10.08 9.27
CA CYS A 35 15.65 -10.87 9.00
C CYS A 35 15.98 -12.22 8.33
N ILE A 36 16.57 -13.13 9.12
CA ILE A 36 17.01 -14.46 8.68
C ILE A 36 16.12 -15.61 9.20
N SER A 37 15.29 -15.35 10.21
CA SER A 37 14.30 -16.28 10.76
C SER A 37 13.01 -15.56 11.14
N THR A 38 11.93 -16.31 11.36
CA THR A 38 10.64 -15.78 11.82
C THR A 38 10.76 -15.01 13.14
N GLU A 39 11.54 -15.52 14.10
CA GLU A 39 11.76 -14.86 15.39
C GLU A 39 12.51 -13.54 15.23
N THR A 40 13.50 -13.48 14.33
CA THR A 40 14.19 -12.22 14.06
C THR A 40 13.27 -11.20 13.38
N LEU A 41 12.38 -11.65 12.49
CA LEU A 41 11.38 -10.81 11.84
C LEU A 41 10.42 -10.20 12.86
N ASP A 42 9.94 -10.96 13.85
CA ASP A 42 9.06 -10.43 14.90
C ASP A 42 9.72 -9.29 15.69
N VAL A 43 11.01 -9.44 16.01
CA VAL A 43 11.76 -8.40 16.74
C VAL A 43 11.98 -7.16 15.85
N VAL A 44 12.25 -7.34 14.56
CA VAL A 44 12.40 -6.25 13.60
C VAL A 44 11.08 -5.50 13.38
N ILE A 45 9.97 -6.22 13.15
CA ILE A 45 8.63 -5.62 13.03
C ILE A 45 8.29 -4.83 14.28
N ARG A 46 8.56 -5.36 15.47
CA ARG A 46 8.35 -4.64 16.73
C ARG A 46 9.19 -3.37 16.82
N CYS A 47 10.41 -3.39 16.30
CA CYS A 47 11.26 -2.21 16.24
C CYS A 47 10.67 -1.16 15.29
N TYR A 48 10.25 -1.55 14.08
CA TYR A 48 9.61 -0.65 13.13
C TYR A 48 8.29 -0.09 13.69
N LYS A 49 7.44 -0.93 14.29
CA LYS A 49 6.20 -0.50 14.96
C LYS A 49 6.43 0.61 15.97
N LYS A 50 7.46 0.48 16.80
CA LYS A 50 7.78 1.50 17.82
C LYS A 50 8.16 2.85 17.20
N ASN A 51 8.93 2.81 16.11
CA ASN A 51 9.46 4.00 15.45
C ASN A 51 8.56 4.50 14.30
N PHE A 52 7.46 3.81 14.02
CA PHE A 52 6.68 4.01 12.81
C PHE A 52 6.16 5.43 12.70
N LYS A 53 5.56 5.97 13.78
CA LYS A 53 4.97 7.33 13.79
C LYS A 53 5.99 8.44 13.52
N GLU A 54 7.24 8.26 13.93
CA GLU A 54 8.30 9.25 13.77
C GLU A 54 9.02 9.10 12.41
N HIS A 55 8.93 7.92 11.80
CA HIS A 55 9.69 7.54 10.61
C HIS A 55 8.82 6.79 9.59
N ILE A 56 7.59 7.27 9.33
CA ILE A 56 6.59 6.54 8.53
C ILE A 56 7.16 6.16 7.16
N GLY A 57 7.72 7.12 6.42
CA GLY A 57 8.30 6.87 5.10
C GLY A 57 9.38 5.77 5.09
N THR A 58 10.41 5.90 5.94
CA THR A 58 11.49 4.90 6.06
C THR A 58 10.95 3.54 6.50
N CYS A 59 10.13 3.50 7.55
CA CYS A 59 9.59 2.26 8.07
C CYS A 59 8.68 1.57 7.04
N ALA A 60 7.88 2.32 6.29
CA ALA A 60 7.02 1.77 5.25
C ALA A 60 7.82 1.12 4.11
N ASP A 61 8.84 1.81 3.61
CA ASP A 61 9.73 1.26 2.57
C ASP A 61 10.43 -0.02 3.05
N LEU A 62 10.95 -0.04 4.28
CA LEU A 62 11.63 -1.20 4.85
C LEU A 62 10.68 -2.37 5.13
N LEU A 63 9.47 -2.09 5.61
CA LEU A 63 8.42 -3.08 5.82
C LEU A 63 8.01 -3.73 4.49
N CYS A 64 7.94 -2.96 3.40
CA CYS A 64 7.75 -3.50 2.06
C CYS A 64 8.88 -4.45 1.65
N VAL A 65 10.15 -4.09 1.89
CA VAL A 65 11.31 -4.95 1.55
C VAL A 65 11.22 -6.29 2.27
N ILE A 66 10.90 -6.30 3.57
CA ILE A 66 10.85 -7.56 4.33
C ILE A 66 9.55 -8.34 4.15
N SER A 67 8.51 -7.73 3.54
CA SER A 67 7.19 -8.36 3.35
C SER A 67 7.23 -9.70 2.62
N VAL A 68 8.25 -9.95 1.78
CA VAL A 68 8.44 -11.24 1.07
C VAL A 68 8.73 -12.40 2.01
N LYS A 69 9.17 -12.12 3.25
CA LYS A 69 9.58 -13.12 4.23
C LYS A 69 8.55 -13.32 5.35
N LEU A 70 7.47 -12.55 5.35
CA LEU A 70 6.51 -12.54 6.45
C LEU A 70 5.50 -13.67 6.30
N ASN A 71 5.14 -14.29 7.42
CA ASN A 71 3.96 -15.14 7.48
C ASN A 71 2.68 -14.30 7.55
N GLU A 72 1.52 -14.94 7.42
CA GLU A 72 0.22 -14.27 7.43
C GLU A 72 -0.01 -13.38 8.66
N GLN A 73 0.37 -13.85 9.85
CA GLN A 73 0.17 -13.14 11.11
C GLN A 73 1.08 -11.91 11.23
N GLN A 74 2.33 -12.03 10.78
CA GLN A 74 3.26 -10.91 10.72
C GLN A 74 2.80 -9.87 9.69
N LEU A 75 2.25 -10.32 8.57
CA LEU A 75 1.72 -9.45 7.54
C LEU A 75 0.50 -8.66 8.07
N GLU A 76 -0.34 -9.27 8.90
CA GLU A 76 -1.44 -8.58 9.59
C GLU A 76 -0.95 -7.41 10.45
N ASP A 77 0.15 -7.59 11.18
CA ASP A 77 0.77 -6.52 11.97
C ASP A 77 1.27 -5.38 11.09
N VAL A 78 1.92 -5.71 9.96
CA VAL A 78 2.42 -4.71 9.00
C VAL A 78 1.30 -3.93 8.34
N ILE A 79 0.23 -4.61 7.91
CA ILE A 79 -0.95 -3.97 7.32
C ILE A 79 -1.60 -3.02 8.32
N THR A 80 -1.69 -3.41 9.59
CA THR A 80 -2.24 -2.55 10.65
C THR A 80 -1.42 -1.27 10.80
N LEU A 81 -0.08 -1.34 10.73
CA LEU A 81 0.77 -0.15 10.74
C LEU A 81 0.51 0.77 9.54
N PHE A 82 0.40 0.20 8.34
CA PHE A 82 0.12 1.00 7.15
C PHE A 82 -1.25 1.68 7.23
N MET A 83 -2.28 0.98 7.73
CA MET A 83 -3.60 1.57 7.93
C MET A 83 -3.59 2.71 8.96
N ASP A 84 -2.84 2.56 10.05
CA ASP A 84 -2.66 3.64 11.03
C ASP A 84 -1.96 4.86 10.38
N GLY A 85 -0.97 4.61 9.52
CA GLY A 85 -0.26 5.64 8.77
C GLY A 85 -1.10 6.33 7.68
N LEU A 86 -2.13 5.66 7.14
CA LEU A 86 -3.08 6.32 6.23
C LEU A 86 -3.83 7.45 6.93
N VAL A 87 -4.21 7.27 8.20
CA VAL A 87 -5.01 8.25 8.95
C VAL A 87 -4.14 9.38 9.54
N HIS A 88 -2.85 9.39 9.26
CA HIS A 88 -1.92 10.42 9.76
C HIS A 88 -2.13 11.76 9.03
N GLU A 89 -1.95 12.87 9.75
CA GLU A 89 -2.24 14.22 9.22
C GLU A 89 -1.22 14.69 8.17
N ASP A 90 0.00 14.13 8.18
CA ASP A 90 1.03 14.48 7.19
C ASP A 90 0.68 13.91 5.80
N LYS A 91 0.78 14.79 4.80
CA LYS A 91 0.41 14.45 3.42
C LYS A 91 1.35 13.38 2.81
N TYR A 92 2.64 13.43 3.11
CA TYR A 92 3.62 12.52 2.51
C TYR A 92 3.59 11.13 3.15
N ASP A 93 3.24 11.05 4.43
CA ASP A 93 3.24 9.81 5.18
C ASP A 93 2.11 8.87 4.78
N HIS A 94 0.90 9.39 4.58
CA HIS A 94 -0.21 8.57 4.10
C HIS A 94 0.00 8.12 2.64
N GLU A 95 0.62 8.96 1.79
CA GLU A 95 1.00 8.61 0.41
C GLU A 95 1.93 7.39 0.38
N ARG A 96 2.93 7.38 1.28
CA ARG A 96 3.88 6.26 1.42
C ARG A 96 3.21 4.99 1.92
N CYS A 97 2.31 5.08 2.89
CA CYS A 97 1.55 3.93 3.38
C CYS A 97 0.65 3.34 2.31
N ALA A 98 -0.06 4.18 1.54
CA ALA A 98 -0.90 3.73 0.45
C ALA A 98 -0.11 3.00 -0.64
N LEU A 99 1.02 3.57 -1.07
CA LEU A 99 1.90 2.91 -2.04
C LEU A 99 2.43 1.57 -1.50
N SER A 100 2.77 1.52 -0.20
CA SER A 100 3.28 0.31 0.44
C SER A 100 2.23 -0.79 0.50
N ILE A 101 0.97 -0.44 0.78
CA ILE A 101 -0.18 -1.33 0.70
C ILE A 101 -0.32 -1.92 -0.71
N ALA A 102 -0.29 -1.07 -1.75
CA ALA A 102 -0.39 -1.52 -3.14
C ALA A 102 0.72 -2.53 -3.49
N LYS A 103 1.97 -2.25 -3.09
CA LYS A 103 3.13 -3.13 -3.32
C LYS A 103 2.99 -4.50 -2.67
N ILE A 104 2.37 -4.59 -1.51
CA ILE A 104 2.22 -5.88 -0.79
C ILE A 104 0.88 -6.57 -1.06
N ALA A 105 -0.02 -5.94 -1.82
CA ALA A 105 -1.39 -6.41 -2.02
C ALA A 105 -1.46 -7.87 -2.47
N LEU A 106 -0.65 -8.27 -3.46
CA LEU A 106 -0.61 -9.64 -4.01
C LEU A 106 -0.22 -10.73 -2.98
N LYS A 107 0.28 -10.35 -1.81
CA LYS A 107 0.62 -11.30 -0.73
C LYS A 107 -0.47 -11.41 0.33
N LEU A 108 -1.44 -10.52 0.28
CA LEU A 108 -2.52 -10.46 1.26
C LEU A 108 -3.55 -11.52 0.90
N ASN A 109 -4.08 -12.20 1.90
CA ASN A 109 -5.26 -13.03 1.68
C ASN A 109 -6.54 -12.19 1.61
N GLU A 110 -7.63 -12.82 1.17
CA GLU A 110 -8.92 -12.14 0.99
C GLU A 110 -9.42 -11.43 2.26
N ARG A 111 -9.19 -12.00 3.44
CA ARG A 111 -9.56 -11.39 4.72
C ARG A 111 -8.80 -10.08 4.95
N GLN A 112 -7.48 -10.10 4.71
CA GLN A 112 -6.60 -8.96 4.83
C GLN A 112 -6.93 -7.86 3.81
N LEU A 113 -7.11 -8.23 2.55
CA LEU A 113 -7.54 -7.34 1.48
C LEU A 113 -8.84 -6.63 1.84
N ASN A 114 -9.84 -7.36 2.33
CA ASN A 114 -11.14 -6.79 2.73
C ASN A 114 -11.00 -5.78 3.88
N LYS A 115 -10.09 -6.03 4.84
CA LYS A 115 -9.83 -5.12 5.95
C LYS A 115 -9.23 -3.80 5.44
N VAL A 116 -8.22 -3.90 4.56
CA VAL A 116 -7.58 -2.74 3.93
C VAL A 116 -8.56 -1.95 3.08
N PHE A 117 -9.35 -2.64 2.25
CA PHE A 117 -10.37 -2.01 1.41
C PHE A 117 -11.35 -1.17 2.23
N LYS A 118 -11.90 -1.73 3.31
CA LYS A 118 -12.80 -1.00 4.22
C LYS A 118 -12.12 0.19 4.86
N CYS A 119 -10.86 0.05 5.27
CA CYS A 119 -10.08 1.16 5.85
C CYS A 119 -9.92 2.31 4.85
N LEU A 120 -9.47 2.00 3.62
CA LEU A 120 -9.35 2.99 2.55
C LEU A 120 -10.70 3.65 2.26
N MET A 121 -11.77 2.88 2.06
CA MET A 121 -13.10 3.43 1.81
C MET A 121 -13.57 4.39 2.91
N ASN A 122 -13.42 4.02 4.19
CA ASN A 122 -13.79 4.88 5.32
C ASN A 122 -12.93 6.15 5.38
N ALA A 123 -11.64 6.01 5.12
CA ALA A 123 -10.73 7.15 5.06
C ALA A 123 -11.11 8.12 3.94
N PHE A 124 -11.56 7.59 2.79
CA PHE A 124 -12.05 8.39 1.68
C PHE A 124 -13.36 9.11 2.01
N GLU A 125 -14.33 8.42 2.60
CA GLU A 125 -15.64 8.97 2.95
C GLU A 125 -15.56 10.03 4.04
N SER A 126 -14.69 9.83 5.02
CA SER A 126 -14.55 10.74 6.15
C SER A 126 -13.87 12.08 5.80
N ARG A 127 -13.35 12.23 4.57
CA ARG A 127 -12.52 13.37 4.11
C ARG A 127 -11.33 13.68 5.04
N LYS A 128 -10.96 12.75 5.92
CA LYS A 128 -9.84 12.90 6.87
C LYS A 128 -8.49 12.96 6.15
N ILE A 129 -8.39 12.29 5.00
CA ILE A 129 -7.21 12.31 4.16
C ILE A 129 -7.52 13.13 2.91
N LYS A 130 -6.61 14.01 2.52
CA LYS A 130 -6.61 14.57 1.16
C LYS A 130 -6.21 13.44 0.22
N ILE A 131 -7.21 12.77 -0.36
CA ILE A 131 -6.99 11.65 -1.27
C ILE A 131 -6.00 12.06 -2.36
N CYS A 132 -4.92 11.29 -2.40
CA CYS A 132 -3.81 11.42 -3.31
C CYS A 132 -3.82 10.23 -4.27
N ASN A 133 -2.97 10.30 -5.29
CA ASN A 133 -2.97 9.30 -6.35
C ASN A 133 -2.52 7.93 -5.86
N LYS A 134 -1.67 7.91 -4.83
CA LYS A 134 -1.23 6.65 -4.20
C LYS A 134 -2.36 5.96 -3.44
N CYS A 135 -3.26 6.71 -2.79
CA CYS A 135 -4.46 6.17 -2.17
C CYS A 135 -5.42 5.57 -3.21
N ALA A 136 -5.65 6.27 -4.33
CA ALA A 136 -6.52 5.77 -5.40
C ALA A 136 -5.95 4.50 -6.06
N HIS A 137 -4.64 4.48 -6.32
CA HIS A 137 -3.94 3.31 -6.84
C HIS A 137 -4.03 2.11 -5.88
N ALA A 138 -3.82 2.33 -4.59
CA ALA A 138 -3.98 1.29 -3.57
C ALA A 138 -5.41 0.75 -3.53
N LEU A 139 -6.41 1.63 -3.56
CA LEU A 139 -7.82 1.24 -3.58
C LEU A 139 -8.13 0.39 -4.82
N ALA A 140 -7.74 0.84 -6.01
CA ALA A 140 -7.95 0.10 -7.26
C ALA A 140 -7.28 -1.29 -7.22
N THR A 141 -6.02 -1.36 -6.78
CA THR A 141 -5.24 -2.59 -6.67
C THR A 141 -5.87 -3.60 -5.71
N ILE A 142 -6.30 -3.15 -4.53
CA ILE A 142 -6.95 -4.04 -3.55
C ILE A 142 -8.32 -4.49 -4.06
N SER A 143 -9.06 -3.59 -4.70
CA SER A 143 -10.39 -3.89 -5.19
C SER A 143 -10.39 -4.88 -6.35
N SER A 144 -9.39 -4.83 -7.23
CA SER A 144 -9.26 -5.82 -8.31
C SER A 144 -9.02 -7.23 -7.77
N GLN A 145 -8.28 -7.36 -6.67
CA GLN A 145 -8.03 -8.65 -6.02
C GLN A 145 -9.23 -9.20 -5.23
N LEU A 146 -10.11 -8.33 -4.74
CA LEU A 146 -11.34 -8.73 -4.03
C LEU A 146 -12.49 -9.09 -4.97
N GLY A 147 -12.35 -8.81 -6.26
CA GLY A 147 -13.32 -9.14 -7.29
C GLY A 147 -14.27 -8.00 -7.68
N GLU A 148 -15.07 -8.29 -8.70
CA GLU A 148 -15.86 -7.34 -9.50
C GLU A 148 -16.67 -6.34 -8.68
N LYS A 149 -17.43 -6.82 -7.68
CA LYS A 149 -18.30 -5.95 -6.89
C LYS A 149 -17.52 -4.89 -6.12
N GLN A 150 -16.34 -5.22 -5.59
CA GLN A 150 -15.54 -4.26 -4.85
C GLN A 150 -14.80 -3.30 -5.79
N LEU A 151 -14.36 -3.79 -6.95
CA LEU A 151 -13.79 -2.94 -7.98
C LEU A 151 -14.81 -1.91 -8.50
N ASP A 152 -16.04 -2.32 -8.80
CA ASP A 152 -17.10 -1.42 -9.21
C ASP A 152 -17.40 -0.37 -8.13
N ASN A 153 -17.48 -0.79 -6.86
CA ASN A 153 -17.68 0.12 -5.75
C ASN A 153 -16.56 1.16 -5.64
N ALA A 154 -15.29 0.71 -5.69
CA ALA A 154 -14.13 1.61 -5.64
C ALA A 154 -14.13 2.60 -6.80
N LEU A 155 -14.37 2.14 -8.02
CA LEU A 155 -14.37 2.97 -9.22
C LEU A 155 -15.50 4.00 -9.18
N GLN A 156 -16.72 3.60 -8.81
CA GLN A 156 -17.82 4.55 -8.62
C GLN A 156 -17.45 5.63 -7.60
N ARG A 157 -16.81 5.25 -6.49
CA ARG A 157 -16.38 6.21 -5.47
C ARG A 157 -15.27 7.14 -5.95
N LEU A 158 -14.30 6.64 -6.71
CA LEU A 158 -13.27 7.49 -7.32
C LEU A 158 -13.89 8.49 -8.29
N ILE A 159 -14.80 8.05 -9.16
CA ILE A 159 -15.46 8.90 -10.18
C ILE A 159 -16.33 9.98 -9.52
N HIS A 160 -17.19 9.59 -8.57
CA HIS A 160 -18.13 10.52 -7.94
C HIS A 160 -17.49 11.38 -6.86
N GLY A 161 -16.54 10.83 -6.10
CA GLY A 161 -15.87 11.54 -5.02
C GLY A 161 -14.82 12.53 -5.52
N PHE A 162 -14.12 12.20 -6.62
CA PHE A 162 -12.94 12.94 -7.06
C PHE A 162 -12.84 13.02 -8.58
N PRO A 163 -13.74 13.77 -9.25
CA PRO A 163 -13.69 13.92 -10.71
C PRO A 163 -12.31 14.37 -11.20
N SER A 164 -11.65 15.28 -10.45
CA SER A 164 -10.32 15.82 -10.79
C SER A 164 -9.20 14.78 -10.86
N TYR A 165 -9.37 13.59 -10.26
CA TYR A 165 -8.43 12.48 -10.40
C TYR A 165 -8.32 12.02 -11.87
N PHE A 166 -9.42 12.06 -12.61
CA PHE A 166 -9.48 11.63 -14.01
C PHE A 166 -9.19 12.74 -15.02
N TYR A 167 -9.14 14.00 -14.58
CA TYR A 167 -8.94 15.16 -15.47
C TYR A 167 -7.49 15.69 -15.50
N ASN A 168 -6.65 15.36 -14.51
CA ASN A 168 -5.41 16.10 -14.29
C ASN A 168 -4.10 15.34 -14.54
N ASN A 169 -4.08 14.02 -14.79
CA ASN A 169 -2.82 13.29 -14.99
C ASN A 169 -2.99 12.06 -15.91
N GLU A 170 -2.53 12.16 -17.16
CA GLU A 170 -2.45 11.06 -18.13
C GLU A 170 -1.62 9.87 -17.61
N GLU A 171 -0.54 10.13 -16.88
CA GLU A 171 0.35 9.10 -16.28
C GLU A 171 -0.38 8.20 -15.25
N GLN A 172 -1.42 8.71 -14.58
CA GLN A 172 -2.11 8.02 -13.48
C GLN A 172 -3.34 7.24 -13.91
N LEU A 173 -3.91 7.66 -15.05
CA LEU A 173 -4.79 6.83 -15.85
C LEU A 173 -4.05 5.58 -16.31
N GLY A 174 -2.78 5.76 -16.69
CA GLY A 174 -1.82 4.70 -16.99
C GLY A 174 -1.69 3.65 -15.88
N ASP A 175 -1.58 4.03 -14.61
CA ASP A 175 -1.47 3.06 -13.50
C ASP A 175 -2.77 2.23 -13.31
N VAL A 176 -3.94 2.86 -13.40
CA VAL A 176 -5.23 2.16 -13.29
C VAL A 176 -5.45 1.26 -14.50
N PHE A 177 -5.09 1.73 -15.70
CA PHE A 177 -5.09 0.93 -16.91
C PHE A 177 -4.10 -0.23 -16.86
N GLN A 178 -2.88 0.01 -16.40
CA GLN A 178 -1.86 -1.01 -16.29
C GLN A 178 -2.30 -2.07 -15.29
N CYS A 179 -2.98 -1.69 -14.20
CA CYS A 179 -3.65 -2.66 -13.32
C CYS A 179 -4.72 -3.48 -14.06
N LEU A 180 -5.59 -2.85 -14.86
CA LEU A 180 -6.62 -3.54 -15.64
C LEU A 180 -6.02 -4.42 -16.77
N ILE A 181 -4.94 -3.98 -17.41
CA ILE A 181 -4.20 -4.71 -18.46
C ILE A 181 -3.38 -5.85 -17.89
N ASN A 182 -2.74 -5.67 -16.73
CA ASN A 182 -2.06 -6.75 -16.02
C ASN A 182 -3.06 -7.83 -15.61
N GLY A 183 -4.25 -7.44 -15.15
CA GLY A 183 -5.36 -8.37 -14.91
C GLY A 183 -5.94 -9.02 -16.18
N LEU A 184 -5.65 -8.50 -17.38
CA LEU A 184 -5.95 -9.18 -18.65
C LEU A 184 -4.86 -10.15 -19.10
N SER A 185 -3.62 -9.89 -18.67
CA SER A 185 -2.40 -10.52 -19.21
C SER A 185 -1.82 -11.61 -18.28
N ASP A 186 -2.36 -11.74 -17.06
CA ASP A 186 -1.95 -12.80 -16.14
C ASP A 186 -2.56 -14.15 -16.57
N GLU A 187 -1.71 -15.10 -16.97
CA GLU A 187 -2.11 -16.42 -17.44
C GLU A 187 -2.74 -17.29 -16.33
N ASN A 188 -2.53 -16.93 -15.07
CA ASN A 188 -3.16 -17.57 -13.90
C ASN A 188 -4.50 -16.93 -13.53
N GLU A 189 -4.86 -15.83 -14.20
CA GLU A 189 -6.09 -15.10 -13.95
C GLU A 189 -7.29 -15.82 -14.56
N SER A 190 -8.42 -15.76 -13.86
CA SER A 190 -9.60 -16.48 -14.34
C SER A 190 -10.12 -15.86 -15.64
N LYS A 191 -10.61 -16.69 -16.59
CA LYS A 191 -11.23 -16.21 -17.84
C LYS A 191 -12.35 -15.19 -17.60
N ASP A 192 -13.04 -15.30 -16.46
CA ASP A 192 -14.07 -14.35 -16.04
C ASP A 192 -13.48 -13.00 -15.62
N ASN A 193 -12.36 -12.98 -14.91
CA ASN A 193 -11.66 -11.75 -14.53
C ASN A 193 -11.05 -11.05 -15.75
N CYS A 194 -10.48 -11.79 -16.71
CA CYS A 194 -10.03 -11.22 -17.97
C CYS A 194 -11.19 -10.57 -18.74
N ARG A 195 -12.32 -11.27 -18.90
CA ARG A 195 -13.49 -10.72 -19.59
C ARG A 195 -13.99 -9.43 -18.93
N LYS A 196 -13.91 -9.32 -17.61
CA LYS A 196 -14.37 -8.17 -16.84
C LYS A 196 -13.41 -6.99 -16.90
N CYS A 197 -12.10 -7.24 -16.87
CA CYS A 197 -11.10 -6.20 -17.14
C CYS A 197 -11.33 -5.58 -18.53
N ALA A 198 -11.62 -6.40 -19.55
CA ALA A 198 -11.94 -5.94 -20.90
C ALA A 198 -13.26 -5.12 -20.95
N GLN A 199 -14.28 -5.50 -20.20
CA GLN A 199 -15.53 -4.75 -20.12
C GLN A 199 -15.37 -3.40 -19.41
N LEU A 200 -14.59 -3.35 -18.34
CA LEU A 200 -14.28 -2.10 -17.64
C LEU A 200 -13.45 -1.17 -18.51
N LEU A 201 -12.42 -1.69 -19.19
CA LEU A 201 -11.66 -0.97 -20.21
C LEU A 201 -12.58 -0.36 -21.27
N GLY A 202 -13.52 -1.14 -21.81
CA GLY A 202 -14.51 -0.64 -22.78
C GLY A 202 -15.46 0.43 -22.22
N LYS A 203 -15.89 0.32 -20.96
CA LYS A 203 -16.74 1.34 -20.32
C LYS A 203 -15.97 2.65 -20.06
N PHE A 204 -14.70 2.55 -19.70
CA PHE A 204 -13.83 3.71 -19.52
C PHE A 204 -13.50 4.38 -20.85
N SER A 205 -13.18 3.61 -21.89
CA SER A 205 -12.86 4.15 -23.22
C SER A 205 -14.02 4.94 -23.83
N MET A 206 -15.28 4.58 -23.52
CA MET A 206 -16.47 5.30 -24.00
C MET A 206 -16.76 6.63 -23.27
N LYS A 207 -16.16 6.86 -22.10
CA LYS A 207 -16.43 8.05 -21.26
C LYS A 207 -15.38 9.16 -21.41
N TRP A 208 -14.39 8.97 -22.28
CA TRP A 208 -13.25 9.88 -22.39
C TRP A 208 -13.25 10.68 -23.68
N ASN A 209 -12.58 11.83 -23.62
CA ASN A 209 -12.47 12.75 -24.74
C ASN A 209 -11.28 12.34 -25.62
N GLU A 210 -11.31 12.67 -26.92
CA GLU A 210 -10.29 12.29 -27.92
C GLU A 210 -8.83 12.54 -27.51
N LYS A 211 -8.59 13.51 -26.62
CA LYS A 211 -7.25 13.82 -26.11
C LYS A 211 -6.68 12.74 -25.18
N GLN A 212 -7.52 11.98 -24.48
CA GLN A 212 -7.11 10.94 -23.52
C GLN A 212 -6.97 9.54 -24.16
N LEU A 213 -7.38 9.40 -25.43
CA LEU A 213 -7.38 8.12 -26.17
C LEU A 213 -6.26 8.02 -27.21
N ASN A 214 -5.63 9.14 -27.57
CA ASN A 214 -4.72 9.24 -28.72
C ASN A 214 -3.25 9.48 -28.35
N ASP A 215 -2.91 9.56 -27.06
CA ASP A 215 -1.53 9.62 -26.52
C ASP A 215 -1.25 8.34 -25.71
#